data_AF-A0A423NUL7-F1
#
_entry.id   AF-A0A423NUL7-F1
#
_cell.length_a   1.000
_cell.length_b   1.000
_cell.length_c   1.000
_cell.angle_alpha   90.00
_cell.angle_beta   90.00
_cell.angle_gamma   90.00
#
_symmetry.space_group_name_H-M   'P 1'
#
loop_
_entity.id
_entity.type
_entity.pdbx_description
1 polymer ?
#
loop_
_entity_poly.entity_id
_entity_poly.type
_entity_poly.pdbx_seq_one_letter_code
_entity_poly.pdbx_strand_id
1 'polypeptide(L)'
;MSQGIEFNRLMMDMQAMKVDAMSARKSTAAVPEVAGSSFSDMLGQAINKVSDTQQASTQLANAFEIGKSGVDLTDVMIASQKASVSFQALTQVRNKLVQAYQDIMQMPV
;
A
#
# COMPACT_ATOMS: atom_id res chain seq x y z
N MET A 1 -21.18 -60.28 -25.13
CA MET A 1 -20.53 -59.14 -25.82
C MET A 1 -20.89 -57.83 -25.12
N SER A 2 -20.47 -57.60 -23.86
CA SER A 2 -20.85 -56.38 -23.11
C SER A 2 -19.80 -55.83 -22.15
N GLN A 3 -18.66 -56.51 -21.94
CA GLN A 3 -17.60 -56.04 -21.03
C GLN A 3 -16.61 -55.01 -21.63
N GLY A 4 -16.64 -54.77 -22.95
CA GLY A 4 -15.76 -53.77 -23.59
C GLY A 4 -16.26 -52.33 -23.51
N ILE A 5 -17.55 -52.12 -23.20
CA ILE A 5 -18.19 -50.80 -23.26
C ILE A 5 -18.01 -50.03 -21.95
N GLU A 6 -17.85 -50.72 -20.82
CA GLU A 6 -17.66 -50.09 -19.51
C GLU A 6 -16.24 -49.53 -19.31
N PHE A 7 -15.22 -50.19 -19.88
CA PHE A 7 -13.83 -49.70 -19.82
C PHE A 7 -13.66 -48.35 -20.53
N ASN A 8 -14.36 -48.15 -21.66
CA ASN A 8 -14.31 -46.90 -22.40
C ASN A 8 -15.03 -45.74 -21.67
N ARG A 9 -16.07 -46.05 -20.88
CA ARG A 9 -16.79 -45.06 -20.07
C ARG A 9 -15.96 -44.57 -18.88
N LEU A 10 -15.27 -45.49 -18.19
CA LEU A 10 -14.41 -45.13 -17.07
C LEU A 10 -13.22 -44.24 -17.47
N MET A 11 -12.65 -44.45 -18.67
CA MET A 11 -11.60 -43.56 -19.19
C MET A 11 -12.14 -42.17 -19.55
N MET A 12 -13.40 -42.08 -20.00
CA MET A 12 -14.05 -40.82 -20.34
C MET A 12 -14.42 -40.02 -19.07
N ASP A 13 -14.86 -40.70 -18.01
CA ASP A 13 -15.12 -40.09 -16.70
C ASP A 13 -13.82 -39.57 -16.05
N MET A 14 -12.72 -40.32 -16.19
CA MET A 14 -11.41 -39.88 -15.68
C MET A 14 -10.84 -38.68 -16.47
N GLN A 15 -11.15 -38.56 -17.77
CA GLN A 15 -10.79 -37.38 -18.56
C GLN A 15 -11.61 -36.15 -18.16
N ALA A 16 -12.92 -36.31 -17.95
CA ALA A 16 -13.79 -35.24 -17.49
C ALA A 16 -13.36 -34.69 -16.12
N MET A 17 -13.00 -35.58 -15.18
CA MET A 17 -12.51 -35.17 -13.86
C MET A 17 -11.15 -34.44 -13.92
N LYS A 18 -10.27 -34.79 -14.87
CA LYS A 18 -9.00 -34.07 -15.10
C LYS A 18 -9.21 -32.66 -15.63
N VAL A 19 -10.24 -32.44 -16.46
CA VAL A 19 -10.56 -31.11 -17.00
C VAL A 19 -11.12 -30.19 -15.91
N ASP A 20 -11.98 -30.70 -15.05
CA ASP A 20 -12.51 -29.95 -13.89
C ASP A 20 -11.39 -29.59 -12.90
N ALA A 21 -10.46 -30.51 -12.63
CA ALA A 21 -9.31 -30.26 -11.77
C ALA A 21 -8.30 -29.26 -12.37
N MET A 22 -8.14 -29.21 -13.70
CA MET A 22 -7.31 -28.20 -14.37
C MET A 22 -7.99 -26.83 -14.43
N SER A 23 -9.31 -26.76 -14.60
CA SER A 23 -10.09 -25.52 -14.52
C SER A 23 -10.06 -24.93 -13.10
N ALA A 24 -10.13 -25.77 -12.06
CA ALA A 24 -10.00 -25.32 -10.67
C ALA A 24 -8.62 -24.74 -10.34
N ARG A 25 -7.54 -25.21 -11.00
CA ARG A 25 -6.18 -24.64 -10.84
C ARG A 25 -5.95 -23.35 -11.62
N LYS A 26 -6.73 -23.07 -12.67
CA LYS A 26 -6.63 -21.81 -13.44
C LYS A 26 -7.40 -20.65 -12.80
N SER A 27 -7.94 -20.88 -11.61
CA SER A 27 -8.45 -19.83 -10.71
C SER A 27 -7.39 -19.47 -9.66
N THR A 28 -6.13 -19.34 -10.05
CA THR A 28 -5.22 -18.46 -9.28
C THR A 28 -5.78 -17.07 -9.44
N ALA A 29 -6.52 -16.64 -8.41
CA ALA A 29 -7.16 -15.35 -8.29
C ALA A 29 -6.29 -14.27 -8.96
N ALA A 30 -6.81 -13.71 -10.05
CA ALA A 30 -6.31 -12.45 -10.55
C ALA A 30 -6.40 -11.48 -9.37
N VAL A 31 -5.24 -11.08 -8.86
CA VAL A 31 -5.14 -10.02 -7.86
C VAL A 31 -5.91 -8.85 -8.47
N PRO A 32 -7.00 -8.37 -7.85
CA PRO A 32 -7.72 -7.24 -8.41
C PRO A 32 -6.71 -6.11 -8.55
N GLU A 33 -6.47 -5.68 -9.79
CA GLU A 33 -5.66 -4.51 -10.08
C GLU A 33 -6.36 -3.36 -9.37
N VAL A 34 -5.79 -2.96 -8.23
CA VAL A 34 -6.35 -1.93 -7.38
C VAL A 34 -6.29 -0.64 -8.18
N ALA A 35 -7.38 -0.33 -8.88
CA ALA A 35 -7.63 0.94 -9.55
C ALA A 35 -7.91 2.06 -8.53
N GLY A 36 -7.13 2.10 -7.46
CA GLY A 36 -6.98 3.22 -6.55
C GLY A 36 -5.70 3.95 -6.89
N SER A 37 -5.64 5.25 -6.58
CA SER A 37 -4.43 6.08 -6.66
C SER A 37 -3.19 5.26 -6.29
N SER A 38 -2.17 5.27 -7.15
CA SER A 38 -1.02 4.39 -6.97
C SER A 38 -0.37 4.67 -5.61
N PHE A 39 0.21 3.63 -4.99
CA PHE A 39 0.88 3.80 -3.71
C PHE A 39 1.95 4.91 -3.76
N SER A 40 2.64 5.10 -4.90
CA SER A 40 3.58 6.20 -5.07
C SER A 40 2.90 7.57 -5.06
N ASP A 41 1.69 7.69 -5.62
CA ASP A 41 0.92 8.93 -5.56
C ASP A 41 0.54 9.26 -4.11
N MET A 42 0.08 8.25 -3.35
CA MET A 42 -0.25 8.43 -1.94
C MET A 42 0.97 8.79 -1.10
N LEU A 43 2.11 8.16 -1.36
CA LEU A 43 3.37 8.48 -0.68
C LEU A 43 3.85 9.89 -1.04
N GLY A 44 3.78 10.27 -2.31
CA GLY A 44 4.11 11.63 -2.76
C GLY A 44 3.23 12.69 -2.11
N GLN A 45 1.91 12.44 -2.03
CA GLN A 45 0.98 13.30 -1.31
C GLN A 45 1.31 13.39 0.19
N ALA A 46 1.68 12.28 0.83
CA ALA A 46 2.08 12.29 2.24
C ALA A 46 3.36 13.12 2.48
N ILE A 47 4.36 13.01 1.60
CA ILE A 47 5.59 13.81 1.67
C ILE A 47 5.27 15.30 1.53
N ASN A 48 4.46 15.67 0.52
CA ASN A 48 4.01 17.05 0.33
C ASN A 48 3.27 17.57 1.56
N LYS A 49 2.39 16.75 2.15
CA LYS A 49 1.64 17.12 3.36
C LYS A 49 2.56 17.42 4.54
N VAL A 50 3.62 16.63 4.74
CA VAL A 50 4.61 16.89 5.80
C VAL A 50 5.34 18.21 5.52
N SER A 51 5.76 18.45 4.27
CA SER A 51 6.38 19.71 3.86
C SER A 51 5.48 20.91 4.15
N ASP A 52 4.20 20.83 3.80
CA ASP A 52 3.20 21.87 4.06
C ASP A 52 3.08 22.15 5.58
N THR A 53 3.01 21.09 6.40
CA THR A 53 2.90 21.27 7.86
C THR A 53 4.15 21.90 8.46
N GLN A 54 5.34 21.56 7.95
CA GLN A 54 6.60 22.14 8.37
C GLN A 54 6.66 23.62 8.00
N GLN A 55 6.29 23.96 6.76
CA GLN A 55 6.27 25.33 6.27
C GLN A 55 5.26 26.20 7.03
N ALA A 56 4.08 25.67 7.32
CA ALA A 56 3.07 26.35 8.14
C ALA A 56 3.59 26.64 9.55
N SER A 57 4.26 25.69 10.20
CA SER A 57 4.90 25.89 11.50
C SER A 57 5.93 27.01 11.46
N THR A 58 6.82 27.02 10.45
CA THR A 58 7.82 28.07 10.27
C THR A 58 7.20 29.44 9.99
N GLN A 59 6.14 29.51 9.19
CA GLN A 59 5.44 30.76 8.94
C GLN A 59 4.79 31.33 10.20
N LEU A 60 4.17 30.48 11.01
CA LEU A 60 3.58 30.89 12.28
C LEU A 60 4.65 31.34 13.28
N ALA A 61 5.76 30.62 13.37
CA ALA A 61 6.90 31.02 14.21
C ALA A 61 7.43 32.40 13.81
N ASN A 62 7.70 32.62 12.52
CA ASN A 62 8.14 33.93 12.01
C ASN A 62 7.09 35.02 12.28
N ALA A 63 5.80 34.73 12.07
CA ALA A 63 4.73 35.70 12.31
C ALA A 63 4.63 36.09 13.80
N PHE A 64 4.86 35.13 14.70
CA PHE A 64 4.91 35.37 16.14
C PHE A 64 6.15 36.21 16.51
N GLU A 65 7.33 35.88 15.97
CA GLU A 65 8.59 36.60 16.23
C GLU A 65 8.52 38.08 15.83
N ILE A 66 7.83 38.39 14.73
CA ILE A 66 7.62 39.79 14.28
C ILE A 66 6.43 40.48 14.96
N GLY A 67 5.74 39.81 15.89
CA GLY A 67 4.61 40.38 16.64
C GLY A 67 3.35 40.60 15.80
N LYS A 68 3.11 39.80 14.75
CA LYS A 68 1.93 39.90 13.91
C LYS A 68 0.66 39.66 14.74
N SER A 69 -0.27 40.60 14.71
CA SER A 69 -1.55 40.45 15.42
C SER A 69 -2.34 39.23 14.93
N GLY A 70 -2.90 38.47 15.85
CA GLY A 70 -3.72 37.28 15.56
C GLY A 70 -2.94 35.98 15.39
N VAL A 71 -1.65 35.94 15.76
CA VAL A 71 -0.86 34.70 15.88
C VAL A 71 -0.38 34.58 17.32
N ASP A 72 -0.88 33.57 18.03
CA ASP A 72 -0.48 33.31 19.40
C ASP A 72 0.62 32.26 19.47
N LEU A 73 1.42 32.28 20.55
CA LEU A 73 2.44 31.27 20.82
C LEU A 73 1.85 29.85 20.80
N THR A 74 0.61 29.70 21.27
CA THR A 74 -0.13 28.44 21.26
C THR A 74 -0.29 27.89 19.84
N ASP A 75 -0.57 28.74 18.85
CA ASP A 75 -0.72 28.32 17.46
C ASP A 75 0.61 27.82 16.87
N VAL A 76 1.71 28.50 17.20
CA VAL A 76 3.06 28.07 16.83
C VAL A 76 3.38 26.70 17.41
N MET A 77 3.09 26.50 18.71
CA MET A 77 3.33 25.23 19.39
C MET A 77 2.49 24.09 18.79
N ILE A 78 1.21 24.32 18.51
CA ILE A 78 0.32 23.33 17.89
C ILE A 78 0.83 22.98 16.48
N ALA A 79 1.18 23.98 15.67
CA ALA A 79 1.68 23.76 14.33
C ALA A 79 3.01 22.98 14.34
N SER A 80 3.92 23.31 15.26
CA SER A 80 5.18 22.59 15.45
C SER A 80 4.97 21.13 15.87
N GLN A 81 4.04 20.88 16.79
CA GLN A 81 3.70 19.53 17.21
C GLN A 81 3.09 18.72 16.06
N LYS A 82 2.21 19.34 15.26
CA LYS A 82 1.61 18.72 14.08
C LYS A 82 2.65 18.34 13.03
N ALA A 83 3.61 19.23 12.73
CA ALA A 83 4.70 18.94 11.82
C ALA A 83 5.55 17.77 12.34
N SER A 84 5.89 17.78 13.63
CA SER A 84 6.69 16.73 14.27
C SER A 84 6.03 15.36 14.21
N VAL A 85 4.74 15.25 14.57
CA VAL A 85 3.99 13.99 14.52
C VAL A 85 3.84 13.49 13.07
N SER A 86 3.58 14.41 12.13
CA SER A 86 3.44 14.06 10.71
C SER A 86 4.75 13.52 10.12
N PHE A 87 5.89 14.13 10.48
CA PHE A 87 7.21 13.68 10.08
C PHE A 87 7.57 12.31 10.67
N GLN A 88 7.25 12.08 11.95
CA GLN A 88 7.43 10.78 12.59
C GLN A 88 6.65 9.69 11.86
N ALA A 89 5.37 9.95 11.54
CA ALA A 89 4.53 9.02 10.80
C ALA A 89 5.13 8.70 9.41
N LEU A 90 5.58 9.72 8.67
CA LEU A 90 6.23 9.52 7.37
C LEU A 90 7.53 8.71 7.47
N THR A 91 8.32 8.93 8.52
CA THR A 91 9.55 8.16 8.76
C THR A 91 9.25 6.67 8.94
N GLN A 92 8.16 6.32 9.64
CA GLN A 92 7.74 4.93 9.77
C GLN A 92 7.38 4.32 8.42
N VAL A 93 6.62 5.04 7.58
CA VAL A 93 6.27 4.59 6.23
C VAL A 93 7.53 4.40 5.38
N ARG A 94 8.46 5.35 5.40
CA ARG A 94 9.76 5.25 4.71
C ARG A 94 10.51 3.98 5.14
N ASN A 95 10.61 3.74 6.44
CA ASN A 95 11.32 2.57 6.98
C ASN A 95 10.66 1.27 6.50
N LYS A 96 9.32 1.19 6.51
CA LYS A 96 8.59 0.02 6.01
C LYS A 96 8.80 -0.21 4.53
N LEU A 97 8.90 0.83 3.72
CA LEU A 97 9.18 0.71 2.28
C LEU A 97 10.60 0.23 2.00
N VAL A 98 11.56 0.79 2.71
CA VAL A 98 12.95 0.36 2.63
C VAL A 98 13.09 -1.10 3.04
N GLN A 99 12.36 -1.53 4.06
CA GLN A 99 12.31 -2.93 4.49
C GLN A 99 11.66 -3.83 3.42
N ALA A 100 10.50 -3.46 2.89
CA ALA A 100 9.83 -4.24 1.83
C ALA A 100 10.71 -4.40 0.58
N TYR A 101 11.47 -3.37 0.20
CA TYR A 101 12.43 -3.46 -0.89
C TYR A 101 13.58 -4.44 -0.59
N GLN A 102 14.12 -4.39 0.64
CA GLN A 102 15.15 -5.32 1.08
C GLN A 102 14.63 -6.77 1.12
N ASP A 103 13.39 -6.98 1.58
CA ASP A 103 12.76 -8.31 1.66
C ASP A 103 12.59 -8.92 0.27
N ILE A 104 12.20 -8.12 -0.74
CA ILE A 104 12.11 -8.56 -2.14
C ILE A 104 13.48 -8.97 -2.69
N MET A 105 14.54 -8.23 -2.36
CA MET A 105 15.91 -8.58 -2.78
C MET A 105 16.44 -9.86 -2.13
N GLN A 106 15.96 -10.19 -0.93
CA GLN A 106 16.39 -11.35 -0.16
C GLN A 106 15.54 -12.60 -0.44
N MET A 107 14.44 -12.48 -1.18
CA MET A 107 13.67 -13.63 -1.65
C MET A 107 14.53 -14.45 -2.63
N PRO A 108 14.85 -15.72 -2.33
CA PRO A 108 15.48 -16.59 -3.30
C PRO A 108 14.49 -16.84 -4.46
N VAL A 109 14.97 -16.67 -5.68
CA VAL A 109 14.26 -17.07 -6.91
C VAL A 109 14.19 -18.60 -7.03
#